data_AF-A0A7S3WNX2-F1
#
_entry.id   AF-A0A7S3WNX2-F1
#
_cell.length_a   1.000
_cell.length_b   1.000
_cell.length_c   1.000
_cell.angle_alpha   90.00
_cell.angle_beta   90.00
_cell.angle_gamma   90.00
#
_symmetry.space_group_name_H-M   'P 1'
#
loop_
_entity.id
_entity.type
_entity.pdbx_description
1 polymer ?
#
loop_
_entity_poly.entity_id
_entity_poly.type
_entity_poly.pdbx_seq_one_letter_code
_entity_poly.pdbx_strand_id
1 'polypeptide(L)'
;PPYAMPNGTTVVVRDLAKAQEHNGKTGKIMGWDQTKGRYEVELEGDTTLSLRPANLTQQVRVKLVGIESQPELNGQSGMILNFNAGRYSVRLNTKLANGRDVVGLQPNNAILQTGTRVTTTGLSNEQFNGKMAEVMEVHEEALRYTVRLEGGKQIKIKLENVLC
;
A
#
# COMPACT_ATOMS: atom_id res chain seq x y z
N PRO A 1 -10.51 -13.75 0.59
CA PRO A 1 -10.98 -13.44 1.96
C PRO A 1 -10.95 -11.91 2.19
N PRO A 2 -11.66 -11.34 3.17
CA PRO A 2 -11.76 -9.88 3.33
C PRO A 2 -10.42 -9.14 3.48
N TYR A 3 -9.44 -9.76 4.12
CA TYR A 3 -8.09 -9.20 4.31
C TYR A 3 -7.19 -9.29 3.08
N ALA A 4 -7.56 -10.08 2.07
CA ALA A 4 -6.80 -10.19 0.81
C ALA A 4 -7.32 -9.19 -0.23
N MET A 5 -6.43 -8.71 -1.09
CA MET A 5 -6.79 -7.83 -2.20
C MET A 5 -7.82 -8.52 -3.11
N PRO A 6 -8.88 -7.81 -3.54
CA PRO A 6 -9.82 -8.33 -4.52
C PRO A 6 -9.16 -8.62 -5.86
N ASN A 7 -9.71 -9.58 -6.60
CA ASN A 7 -9.31 -9.83 -7.99
C ASN A 7 -9.47 -8.57 -8.85
N GLY A 8 -8.55 -8.37 -9.79
CA GLY A 8 -8.46 -7.19 -10.63
C GLY A 8 -7.78 -5.98 -9.96
N THR A 9 -7.40 -6.06 -8.67
CA THR A 9 -6.65 -5.00 -8.01
C THR A 9 -5.30 -4.80 -8.71
N THR A 10 -5.01 -3.56 -9.12
CA THR A 10 -3.75 -3.21 -9.76
C THR A 10 -2.64 -3.07 -8.73
N VAL A 11 -1.53 -3.76 -8.98
CA VAL A 11 -0.37 -3.79 -8.09
C VAL A 11 0.93 -3.59 -8.87
N VAL A 12 1.95 -3.10 -8.18
CA VAL A 12 3.33 -3.07 -8.69
C VAL A 12 4.18 -4.05 -7.89
N VAL A 13 4.97 -4.85 -8.62
CA VAL A 13 5.89 -5.81 -8.04
C VAL A 13 7.13 -5.08 -7.51
N ARG A 14 7.58 -5.44 -6.31
CA ARG A 14 8.78 -4.87 -5.68
C ARG A 14 9.54 -5.89 -4.84
N ASP A 15 10.80 -5.55 -4.58
CA ASP A 15 11.67 -6.23 -3.61
C ASP A 15 11.84 -7.75 -3.86
N LEU A 16 11.71 -8.21 -5.10
CA LEU A 16 12.07 -9.58 -5.47
C LEU A 16 13.57 -9.73 -5.55
N ALA A 17 14.16 -10.53 -4.66
CA ALA A 17 15.59 -10.79 -4.65
C ALA A 17 16.06 -11.72 -5.76
N LYS A 18 15.25 -12.74 -6.11
CA LYS A 18 15.60 -13.80 -7.07
C LYS A 18 15.12 -13.57 -8.50
N ALA A 19 14.21 -12.62 -8.71
CA ALA A 19 13.57 -12.35 -9.99
C ALA A 19 13.39 -10.83 -10.16
N GLN A 20 14.51 -10.11 -10.10
CA GLN A 20 14.56 -8.64 -10.06
C GLN A 20 14.03 -8.01 -11.35
N GLU A 21 14.07 -8.73 -12.47
CA GLU A 21 13.53 -8.34 -13.77
C GLU A 21 12.01 -8.10 -13.76
N HIS A 22 11.31 -8.53 -12.71
CA HIS A 22 9.89 -8.23 -12.53
C HIS A 22 9.63 -7.02 -11.62
N ASN A 23 10.64 -6.52 -10.90
CA ASN A 23 10.45 -5.34 -10.04
C ASN A 23 10.09 -4.10 -10.89
N GLY A 24 9.13 -3.32 -10.41
CA GLY A 24 8.59 -2.15 -11.10
C GLY A 24 7.53 -2.47 -12.16
N LYS A 25 7.30 -3.75 -12.51
CA LYS A 25 6.21 -4.13 -13.42
C LYS A 25 4.86 -4.05 -12.73
N THR A 26 3.87 -3.60 -13.48
CA THR A 26 2.46 -3.57 -13.07
C THR A 26 1.80 -4.92 -13.38
N GLY A 27 0.90 -5.34 -12.52
CA GLY A 27 0.05 -6.51 -12.74
C GLY A 27 -1.30 -6.40 -12.04
N LYS A 28 -2.13 -7.42 -12.22
CA LYS A 28 -3.44 -7.55 -11.59
C LYS A 28 -3.50 -8.78 -10.71
N ILE A 29 -4.16 -8.65 -9.56
CA ILE A 29 -4.45 -9.80 -8.70
C ILE A 29 -5.45 -10.71 -9.39
N MET A 30 -5.09 -11.99 -9.56
CA MET A 30 -5.97 -13.03 -10.08
C MET A 30 -6.59 -13.87 -8.97
N GLY A 31 -5.91 -13.95 -7.83
CA GLY A 31 -6.39 -14.70 -6.68
C GLY A 31 -5.46 -14.65 -5.49
N TRP A 32 -5.93 -15.25 -4.39
CA TRP A 32 -5.17 -15.45 -3.16
C TRP A 32 -5.09 -16.94 -2.85
N ASP A 33 -3.88 -17.48 -2.87
CA ASP A 33 -3.59 -18.83 -2.41
C ASP A 33 -3.38 -18.81 -0.89
N GLN A 34 -4.44 -19.17 -0.17
CA GLN A 34 -4.42 -19.23 1.29
C GLN A 34 -3.45 -20.27 1.84
N THR A 35 -3.17 -21.35 1.10
CA THR A 35 -2.27 -22.41 1.54
C THR A 35 -0.81 -21.96 1.47
N LYS A 36 -0.46 -21.18 0.44
CA LYS A 36 0.90 -20.66 0.24
C LYS A 36 1.11 -19.28 0.88
N GLY A 37 0.04 -18.59 1.25
CA GLY A 37 0.09 -17.20 1.72
C GLY A 37 0.59 -16.25 0.63
N ARG A 38 0.15 -16.46 -0.62
CA ARG A 38 0.63 -15.72 -1.80
C ARG A 38 -0.49 -15.29 -2.71
N TYR A 39 -0.27 -14.17 -3.39
CA TYR A 39 -1.11 -13.71 -4.47
C TYR A 39 -0.67 -14.34 -5.79
N GLU A 40 -1.65 -14.70 -6.61
CA GLU A 40 -1.45 -14.94 -8.04
C GLU A 40 -1.60 -13.60 -8.76
N VAL A 41 -0.54 -13.17 -9.45
CA VAL A 41 -0.47 -11.85 -10.09
C VAL A 41 -0.14 -12.02 -11.56
N GLU A 42 -1.05 -11.60 -12.41
CA GLU A 42 -0.86 -11.55 -13.86
C GLU A 42 -0.16 -10.25 -14.23
N LEU A 43 1.04 -10.34 -14.82
CA LEU A 43 1.76 -9.20 -15.37
C LEU A 43 1.33 -8.94 -16.82
N GLU A 44 1.51 -7.71 -17.31
CA GLU A 44 1.31 -7.38 -18.72
C GLU A 44 2.20 -8.28 -19.61
N GLY A 45 1.58 -9.21 -20.35
CA GLY A 45 2.27 -10.26 -21.14
C GLY A 45 2.05 -11.71 -20.66
N ASP A 46 0.91 -11.99 -20.02
CA ASP A 46 0.40 -13.33 -19.63
C ASP A 46 1.30 -14.18 -18.72
N THR A 47 2.27 -13.56 -18.04
CA THR A 47 3.04 -14.25 -17.00
C THR A 47 2.35 -14.11 -15.65
N THR A 48 1.91 -15.23 -15.08
CA THR A 48 1.37 -15.27 -13.72
C THR A 48 2.46 -15.63 -12.71
N LEU A 49 2.63 -14.79 -11.69
CA LEU A 49 3.60 -14.98 -10.61
C LEU A 49 2.90 -15.25 -9.28
N SER A 50 3.53 -16.08 -8.43
CA SER A 50 3.09 -16.33 -7.05
C SER A 50 3.90 -15.47 -6.06
N LEU A 51 3.32 -14.34 -5.64
CA LEU A 51 4.03 -13.28 -4.93
C LEU A 51 3.57 -13.13 -3.48
N ARG A 52 4.50 -12.79 -2.58
CA ARG A 52 4.15 -12.50 -1.17
C ARG A 52 3.49 -11.12 -1.07
N PRO A 53 2.64 -10.87 -0.07
CA PRO A 53 2.10 -9.52 0.19
C PRO A 53 3.18 -8.44 0.27
N ALA A 54 4.30 -8.74 0.92
CA ALA A 54 5.43 -7.81 1.06
C ALA A 54 6.15 -7.46 -0.26
N ASN A 55 5.89 -8.19 -1.35
CA ASN A 55 6.46 -7.94 -2.68
C ASN A 55 5.52 -7.17 -3.60
N LEU A 56 4.42 -6.64 -3.09
CA LEU A 56 3.42 -5.92 -3.85
C LEU A 56 3.20 -4.53 -3.23
N THR A 57 2.84 -3.59 -4.09
CA THR A 57 2.29 -2.30 -3.71
C THR A 57 0.99 -2.08 -4.45
N GLN A 58 -0.09 -1.81 -3.73
CA GLN A 58 -1.36 -1.42 -4.36
C GLN A 58 -1.28 -0.05 -5.02
N GLN A 59 -1.81 0.06 -6.24
CA GLN A 59 -2.03 1.35 -6.88
C GLN A 59 -3.38 1.91 -6.43
N VAL A 60 -3.37 2.62 -5.32
CA VAL A 60 -4.56 3.20 -4.68
C VAL A 60 -4.45 4.71 -4.54
N ARG A 61 -5.61 5.37 -4.51
CA ARG A 61 -5.70 6.81 -4.25
C ARG A 61 -5.43 7.10 -2.78
N VAL A 62 -4.73 8.20 -2.53
CA VAL A 62 -4.38 8.67 -1.20
C VAL A 62 -4.61 10.16 -1.05
N LYS A 63 -4.87 10.59 0.19
CA LYS A 63 -4.84 11.99 0.61
C LYS A 63 -3.52 12.29 1.29
N LEU A 64 -2.90 13.41 0.95
CA LEU A 64 -1.59 13.80 1.47
C LEU A 64 -1.75 14.61 2.76
N VAL A 65 -0.95 14.30 3.78
CA VAL A 65 -1.02 14.95 5.11
C VAL A 65 0.35 15.03 5.81
N GLY A 66 0.50 15.96 6.75
CA GLY A 66 1.66 16.04 7.63
C GLY A 66 3.01 16.26 6.92
N ILE A 67 2.99 16.81 5.69
CA ILE A 67 4.20 17.12 4.93
C ILE A 67 4.71 18.50 5.35
N GLU A 68 5.65 18.55 6.28
CA GLU A 68 6.17 19.81 6.84
C GLU A 68 7.06 20.58 5.84
N SER A 69 7.80 19.86 5.00
CA SER A 69 8.74 20.48 4.04
C SER A 69 8.06 21.09 2.82
N GLN A 70 6.83 20.67 2.52
CA GLN A 70 6.00 21.17 1.42
C GLN A 70 4.52 21.21 1.87
N PRO A 71 4.16 22.15 2.79
CA PRO A 71 2.83 22.20 3.38
C PRO A 71 1.69 22.33 2.37
N GLU A 72 1.95 22.92 1.21
CA GLU A 72 1.01 23.09 0.09
C GLU A 72 0.53 21.78 -0.51
N LEU A 73 1.23 20.66 -0.27
CA LEU A 73 0.78 19.33 -0.67
C LEU A 73 -0.30 18.75 0.25
N ASN A 74 -0.41 19.25 1.49
CA ASN A 74 -1.37 18.72 2.44
C ASN A 74 -2.81 19.02 1.98
N GLY A 75 -3.67 18.01 2.06
CA GLY A 75 -5.04 18.06 1.54
C GLY A 75 -5.16 17.72 0.05
N GLN A 76 -4.06 17.68 -0.71
CA GLN A 76 -4.09 17.19 -2.09
C GLN A 76 -4.29 15.67 -2.13
N SER A 77 -4.60 15.17 -3.32
CA SER A 77 -4.75 13.74 -3.59
C SER A 77 -3.82 13.27 -4.69
N GLY A 78 -3.46 11.99 -4.64
CA GLY A 78 -2.67 11.33 -5.67
C GLY A 78 -2.89 9.83 -5.72
N MET A 79 -2.18 9.17 -6.63
CA MET A 79 -2.17 7.72 -6.81
C MET A 79 -0.80 7.18 -6.38
N ILE A 80 -0.78 6.18 -5.49
CA ILE A 80 0.46 5.44 -5.21
C ILE A 80 0.86 4.68 -6.48
N LEU A 81 2.10 4.89 -6.91
CA LEU A 81 2.68 4.17 -8.04
C LEU A 81 3.53 2.99 -7.59
N ASN A 82 4.32 3.16 -6.52
CA ASN A 82 5.22 2.14 -6.00
C ASN A 82 5.66 2.49 -4.57
N PHE A 83 6.22 1.52 -3.85
CA PHE A 83 6.92 1.71 -2.58
C PHE A 83 8.36 1.21 -2.72
N ASN A 84 9.34 2.07 -2.46
CA ASN A 84 10.76 1.71 -2.51
C ASN A 84 11.54 2.55 -1.50
N ALA A 85 12.60 1.98 -0.92
CA ALA A 85 13.49 2.66 0.02
C ALA A 85 12.72 3.39 1.15
N GLY A 86 11.68 2.75 1.67
CA GLY A 86 10.86 3.29 2.77
C GLY A 86 9.89 4.40 2.39
N ARG A 87 9.69 4.69 1.09
CA ARG A 87 8.82 5.79 0.62
C ARG A 87 7.88 5.35 -0.48
N TYR A 88 6.69 5.94 -0.48
CA TYR A 88 5.76 5.88 -1.60
C TYR A 88 6.15 6.88 -2.68
N SER A 89 6.20 6.43 -3.93
CA SER A 89 6.12 7.31 -5.09
C SER A 89 4.66 7.59 -5.38
N VAL A 90 4.21 8.82 -5.21
CA VAL A 90 2.81 9.23 -5.42
C VAL A 90 2.72 10.19 -6.59
N ARG A 91 1.91 9.84 -7.59
CA ARG A 91 1.54 10.75 -8.66
C ARG A 91 0.38 11.63 -8.20
N LEU A 92 0.61 12.92 -8.09
CA LEU A 92 -0.37 13.94 -7.75
C LEU A 92 -1.40 14.08 -8.88
N ASN A 93 -2.62 14.46 -8.53
CA ASN A 93 -3.67 14.78 -9.52
C ASN A 93 -3.36 16.09 -10.26
N THR A 94 -2.52 16.95 -9.69
CA THR A 94 -2.12 18.25 -10.22
C THR A 94 -0.60 18.37 -10.30
N LYS A 95 -0.09 19.00 -11.35
CA LYS A 95 1.34 19.30 -11.48
C LYS A 95 1.74 20.39 -10.48
N LEU A 96 2.94 20.25 -9.93
CA LEU A 96 3.60 21.27 -9.12
C LEU A 96 4.08 22.43 -10.01
N ALA A 97 4.42 23.55 -9.39
CA ALA A 97 4.94 24.74 -10.09
C ALA A 97 6.20 24.44 -10.94
N ASN A 98 7.02 23.47 -10.52
CA ASN A 98 8.20 23.03 -11.26
C ASN A 98 7.90 21.98 -12.36
N GLY A 99 6.62 21.74 -12.67
CA GLY A 99 6.16 20.80 -13.70
C GLY A 99 6.14 19.33 -13.30
N ARG A 100 6.69 18.96 -12.13
CA ARG A 100 6.66 17.59 -11.62
C ARG A 100 5.27 17.23 -11.10
N ASP A 101 4.88 15.97 -11.25
CA ASP A 101 3.66 15.41 -10.68
C ASP A 101 3.92 14.18 -9.80
N VAL A 102 5.17 13.74 -9.64
CA VAL A 102 5.52 12.62 -8.76
C VAL A 102 6.38 13.08 -7.58
N VAL A 103 5.92 12.75 -6.38
CA VAL A 103 6.58 13.04 -5.10
C VAL A 103 6.87 11.76 -4.32
N GLY A 104 7.94 11.76 -3.54
CA GLY A 104 8.26 10.69 -2.60
C GLY A 104 7.71 11.02 -1.22
N LEU A 105 6.93 10.14 -0.60
CA LEU A 105 6.29 10.37 0.70
C LEU A 105 6.59 9.25 1.68
N GLN A 106 6.73 9.57 2.97
CA GLN A 106 6.71 8.54 4.00
C GLN A 106 5.29 7.96 4.14
N PRO A 107 5.13 6.72 4.66
CA PRO A 107 3.80 6.14 4.84
C PRO A 107 2.85 6.98 5.70
N ASN A 108 3.37 7.68 6.72
CA ASN A 108 2.57 8.61 7.55
C ASN A 108 2.10 9.87 6.81
N ASN A 109 2.62 10.16 5.62
CA ASN A 109 2.22 11.30 4.81
C ASN A 109 1.15 10.97 3.76
N ALA A 110 0.71 9.71 3.67
CA ALA A 110 -0.27 9.25 2.70
C ALA A 110 -1.40 8.48 3.40
N ILE A 111 -2.57 9.10 3.47
CA ILE A 111 -3.79 8.49 4.00
C ILE A 111 -4.39 7.57 2.94
N LEU A 112 -4.41 6.27 3.23
CA LEU A 112 -5.09 5.21 2.49
C LEU A 112 -6.59 5.28 2.75
N GLN A 113 -7.39 4.94 1.74
CA GLN A 113 -8.85 4.96 1.83
C GLN A 113 -9.38 3.72 2.58
N THR A 114 -10.58 3.82 3.14
CA THR A 114 -11.30 2.65 3.65
C THR A 114 -11.44 1.59 2.56
N GLY A 115 -11.25 0.32 2.93
CA GLY A 115 -11.22 -0.82 2.03
C GLY A 115 -9.86 -1.11 1.41
N THR A 116 -8.83 -0.26 1.59
CA THR A 116 -7.47 -0.63 1.18
C THR A 116 -6.97 -1.82 1.99
N ARG A 117 -6.35 -2.80 1.33
CA ARG A 117 -5.69 -3.92 2.02
C ARG A 117 -4.30 -3.48 2.41
N VAL A 118 -3.83 -3.89 3.57
CA VAL A 118 -2.51 -3.48 4.07
C VAL A 118 -1.83 -4.63 4.77
N THR A 119 -0.51 -4.54 4.88
CA THR A 119 0.30 -5.33 5.80
C THR A 119 0.73 -4.44 6.94
N THR A 120 0.51 -4.89 8.17
CA THR A 120 0.95 -4.19 9.37
C THR A 120 2.46 -4.29 9.57
N THR A 121 3.06 -3.23 10.08
CA THR A 121 4.50 -3.15 10.33
C THR A 121 4.78 -2.18 11.49
N GLY A 122 5.96 -2.26 12.11
CA GLY A 122 6.39 -1.29 13.12
C GLY A 122 5.53 -1.21 14.40
N LEU A 123 4.65 -2.18 14.64
CA LEU A 123 3.85 -2.23 15.86
C LEU A 123 4.69 -2.69 17.04
N SER A 124 4.49 -2.04 18.19
CA SER A 124 5.13 -2.43 19.46
C SER A 124 4.73 -3.82 19.93
N ASN A 125 3.48 -4.23 19.64
CA ASN A 125 3.08 -5.61 19.80
C ASN A 125 3.45 -6.40 18.55
N GLU A 126 4.65 -6.98 18.57
CA GLU A 126 5.29 -7.59 17.40
C GLU A 126 4.49 -8.75 16.79
N GLN A 127 3.63 -9.42 17.56
CA GLN A 127 2.79 -10.52 17.05
C GLN A 127 1.84 -10.08 15.92
N PHE A 128 1.56 -8.77 15.82
CA PHE A 128 0.74 -8.20 14.78
C PHE A 128 1.53 -7.72 13.57
N ASN A 129 2.86 -7.72 13.58
CA ASN A 129 3.64 -7.32 12.40
C ASN A 129 3.60 -8.42 11.32
N GLY A 130 3.57 -8.00 10.05
CA GLY A 130 3.45 -8.88 8.89
C GLY A 130 2.04 -9.44 8.66
N LYS A 131 1.05 -9.04 9.47
CA LYS A 131 -0.34 -9.47 9.34
C LYS A 131 -1.03 -8.70 8.23
N MET A 132 -1.82 -9.40 7.42
CA MET A 132 -2.69 -8.77 6.44
C MET A 132 -3.90 -8.16 7.14
N ALA A 133 -4.40 -7.05 6.62
CA ALA A 133 -5.55 -6.35 7.18
C ALA A 133 -6.31 -5.55 6.13
N GLU A 134 -7.53 -5.15 6.48
CA GLU A 134 -8.32 -4.18 5.72
C GLU A 134 -8.49 -2.91 6.54
N VAL A 135 -8.30 -1.74 5.91
CA VAL A 135 -8.61 -0.45 6.52
C VAL A 135 -10.12 -0.32 6.64
N MET A 136 -10.65 -0.25 7.86
CA MET A 136 -12.08 -0.13 8.12
C MET A 136 -12.51 1.33 8.30
N GLU A 137 -11.64 2.13 8.91
CA GLU A 137 -11.95 3.51 9.27
C GLU A 137 -10.66 4.34 9.31
N VAL A 138 -10.76 5.59 8.89
CA VAL A 138 -9.68 6.57 8.91
C VAL A 138 -10.00 7.63 9.96
N HIS A 139 -9.14 7.75 10.98
CA HIS A 139 -9.20 8.78 12.00
C HIS A 139 -8.20 9.89 11.62
N GLU A 140 -8.59 10.79 10.71
CA GLU A 140 -7.67 11.79 10.16
C GLU A 140 -7.05 12.70 11.24
N GLU A 141 -7.85 13.20 12.19
CA GLU A 141 -7.38 14.07 13.27
C GLU A 141 -6.35 13.39 14.18
N ALA A 142 -6.52 12.07 14.40
CA ALA A 142 -5.63 11.28 15.25
C ALA A 142 -4.50 10.61 14.46
N LEU A 143 -4.44 10.80 13.14
CA LEU A 143 -3.52 10.14 12.20
C LEU A 143 -3.42 8.62 12.47
N ARG A 144 -4.58 7.97 12.51
CA ARG A 144 -4.71 6.54 12.81
C ARG A 144 -5.73 5.86 11.91
N TYR A 145 -5.57 4.56 11.74
CA TYR A 145 -6.56 3.66 11.14
C TYR A 145 -7.17 2.76 12.20
N THR A 146 -8.45 2.44 12.05
CA THR A 146 -8.99 1.16 12.53
C THR A 146 -8.79 0.15 11.41
N VAL A 147 -8.04 -0.92 11.67
CA VAL A 147 -7.84 -2.02 10.71
C VAL A 147 -8.40 -3.32 11.23
N ARG A 148 -8.94 -4.15 10.34
CA ARG A 148 -9.35 -5.52 10.63
C ARG A 148 -8.29 -6.49 10.13
N LEU A 149 -7.58 -7.13 11.06
CA LEU A 149 -6.53 -8.11 10.78
C LEU A 149 -7.09 -9.40 10.17
N GLU A 150 -6.21 -10.19 9.55
CA GLU A 150 -6.45 -11.62 9.31
C GLU A 150 -6.81 -12.31 10.64
N GLY A 151 -7.90 -13.09 10.65
CA GLY A 151 -8.51 -13.63 11.87
C GLY A 151 -9.59 -12.74 12.49
N GLY A 152 -9.87 -11.55 11.93
CA GLY A 152 -11.06 -10.75 12.23
C GLY A 152 -10.92 -9.74 13.39
N LYS A 153 -9.82 -9.80 14.15
CA LYS A 153 -9.54 -8.81 15.22
C LYS A 153 -9.37 -7.41 14.64
N GLN A 154 -9.98 -6.41 15.28
CA GLN A 154 -9.78 -5.01 14.93
C GLN A 154 -8.80 -4.33 15.90
N ILE A 155 -7.93 -3.48 15.36
CA ILE A 155 -6.98 -2.69 16.15
C ILE A 155 -6.88 -1.25 15.61
N LYS A 156 -6.56 -0.30 16.49
CA LYS A 156 -6.31 1.10 16.13
C LYS A 156 -4.81 1.39 16.09
N ILE A 157 -4.28 1.74 14.93
CA ILE A 157 -2.83 1.88 14.68
C ILE A 157 -2.51 3.17 13.92
N LYS A 158 -1.27 3.66 14.04
CA LYS A 158 -0.83 4.89 13.33
C LYS A 158 -0.73 4.66 11.83
N LEU A 159 -0.75 5.75 11.06
CA LEU A 159 -0.56 5.70 9.59
C LEU A 159 0.75 5.02 9.17
N GLU A 160 1.84 5.23 9.92
CA GLU A 160 3.17 4.64 9.63
C GLU A 160 3.22 3.11 9.79
N ASN A 161 2.25 2.52 10.48
CA ASN A 161 2.29 1.11 10.86
C ASN A 161 1.63 0.18 9.83
N VAL A 162 1.40 0.66 8.62
CA VAL A 162 0.80 -0.11 7.53
C VAL A 162 1.48 0.17 6.20
N LEU A 163 1.53 -0.83 5.33
CA LEU A 163 1.94 -0.71 3.93
C LEU A 163 0.89 -1.35 3.02
N CYS A 164 0.44 -0.63 1.98
CA CYS A 164 -0.47 -1.16 0.93
C CYS A 164 0.26 -1.88 -0.20
#